data_AF-A0A2G8LFJ2-F1
#
_entry.id   AF-A0A2G8LFJ2-F1
#
_cell.length_a   1.000
_cell.length_b   1.000
_cell.length_c   1.000
_cell.angle_alpha   90.00
_cell.angle_beta   90.00
_cell.angle_gamma   90.00
#
_symmetry.space_group_name_H-M   'P 1'
#
loop_
_entity.id
_entity.type
_entity.pdbx_description
1 polymer ?
#
loop_
_entity_poly.entity_id
_entity_poly.type
_entity_poly.pdbx_seq_one_letter_code
_entity_poly.pdbx_strand_id
1 'polypeptide(L)'
;MESKKSKARWNGMKELEQKERHLILNEMARGQTDRAGLGYKRNQKLIRDMSHQEHRKCLTGLVKDVDEEDMLVYLYGCAKQGQWLKWESAMQVDTSWKKLLYIWTPELLSFHINAIHDQLPSPANLKLWGKTNLGLCQLCHHRHCTLFHILNGCSYSLQSGRYNWRHDQTLRAIASGLAPYIIEANQKRFNTSETLDFTSTIAFRTADGTTYRNPVLPLPKTEPTNILKKASDWIFLMDEEHKQIVFPPEITETAKRPDITIFSKKTKNVVIVELTVPMEENLANAYARKKCKYQDLVADCESRGWSTYYFPIEVGSRGFCNTSVNKCLASLGIPKGKKNAITDTAANITLRASYIIWLCRNSKAFRQMELHTTPAICSEGSGMVERS
;
A
#
# COMPACT_ATOMS: atom_id res chain seq x y z
N MET A 1 45.07 -4.37 -8.90
CA MET A 1 45.10 -5.43 -9.93
C MET A 1 43.67 -5.82 -10.27
N GLU A 2 43.05 -5.11 -11.19
CA GLU A 2 41.77 -5.54 -11.77
C GLU A 2 42.04 -6.76 -12.65
N SER A 3 41.55 -7.91 -12.22
CA SER A 3 41.54 -9.13 -13.02
C SER A 3 40.78 -8.84 -14.31
N LYS A 4 41.50 -8.78 -15.44
CA LYS A 4 40.94 -8.84 -16.79
C LYS A 4 40.16 -10.16 -16.93
N LYS A 5 38.87 -10.17 -16.56
CA LYS A 5 37.95 -11.23 -16.96
C LYS A 5 37.91 -11.21 -18.49
N SER A 6 38.52 -12.21 -19.13
CA SER A 6 38.37 -12.43 -20.56
C SER A 6 36.88 -12.46 -20.87
N LYS A 7 36.42 -11.59 -21.78
CA LYS A 7 35.04 -11.62 -22.29
C LYS A 7 34.86 -12.92 -23.08
N ALA A 8 34.52 -14.00 -22.38
CA ALA A 8 34.14 -15.26 -23.01
C ALA A 8 32.96 -14.97 -23.94
N ARG A 9 33.06 -15.41 -25.19
CA ARG A 9 31.97 -15.27 -26.16
C ARG A 9 30.80 -16.11 -25.67
N TRP A 10 29.64 -15.49 -25.52
CA TRP A 10 28.42 -16.14 -25.05
C TRP A 10 28.12 -17.39 -25.90
N ASN A 11 27.80 -18.51 -25.24
CA ASN A 11 27.50 -19.80 -25.88
C ASN A 11 26.27 -20.42 -25.22
N GLY A 12 25.15 -20.42 -25.94
CA GLY A 12 23.87 -20.91 -25.42
C GLY A 12 23.86 -22.36 -24.95
N MET A 13 24.64 -23.26 -25.57
CA MET A 13 24.70 -24.66 -25.11
C MET A 13 25.41 -24.78 -23.76
N LYS A 14 26.49 -24.03 -23.55
CA LYS A 14 27.21 -24.02 -22.26
C LYS A 14 26.37 -23.41 -21.14
N GLU A 15 25.67 -22.32 -21.43
CA GLU A 15 24.76 -21.67 -20.48
C GLU A 15 23.59 -22.60 -20.12
N LEU A 16 23.01 -23.28 -21.11
CA LEU A 16 21.92 -24.24 -20.89
C LEU A 16 22.38 -25.37 -19.96
N GLU A 17 23.52 -25.99 -20.27
CA GLU A 17 24.09 -27.09 -19.47
C GLU A 17 24.39 -26.64 -18.02
N GLN A 18 24.91 -25.43 -17.84
CA GLN A 18 25.14 -24.87 -16.51
C GLN A 18 23.85 -24.68 -15.72
N LYS A 19 22.79 -24.15 -16.35
CA LYS A 19 21.49 -23.94 -15.70
C LYS A 19 20.78 -25.26 -15.42
N GLU A 20 20.91 -26.26 -16.29
CA GLU A 20 20.42 -27.62 -16.04
C GLU A 20 21.11 -28.26 -14.84
N ARG A 21 22.44 -28.13 -14.73
CA ARG A 21 23.19 -28.57 -13.54
C ARG A 21 22.76 -27.83 -12.28
N HIS A 22 22.52 -26.52 -12.35
CA HIS A 22 22.01 -25.72 -11.24
C HIS A 22 20.63 -26.24 -10.80
N LEU A 23 19.73 -26.54 -11.75
CA LEU A 23 18.41 -27.08 -11.44
C LEU A 23 18.49 -28.42 -10.69
N ILE A 24 19.39 -29.31 -11.12
CA ILE A 24 19.67 -30.58 -10.44
C ILE A 24 20.20 -30.34 -9.03
N LEU A 25 21.11 -29.38 -8.85
CA LEU A 25 21.66 -29.03 -7.54
C LEU A 25 20.59 -28.47 -6.60
N ASN A 26 19.69 -27.61 -7.10
CA ASN A 26 18.55 -27.12 -6.33
C ASN A 26 17.58 -28.24 -5.96
N GLU A 27 17.43 -29.27 -6.80
CA GLU A 27 16.68 -30.48 -6.45
C GLU A 27 17.35 -31.29 -5.33
N MET A 28 18.66 -31.48 -5.40
CA MET A 28 19.41 -32.20 -4.37
C MET A 28 19.42 -31.46 -3.02
N ALA A 29 19.48 -30.12 -3.06
CA ALA A 29 19.52 -29.25 -1.88
C ALA A 29 18.14 -28.70 -1.47
N ARG A 30 17.04 -29.35 -1.88
CA ARG A 30 15.67 -28.86 -1.58
C ARG A 30 15.45 -28.70 -0.08
N GLY A 31 15.26 -27.45 0.33
CA GLY A 31 14.78 -27.08 1.66
C GLY A 31 13.29 -26.75 1.66
N GLN A 32 12.73 -26.57 2.86
CA GLN A 32 11.36 -26.11 3.01
C GLN A 32 11.29 -24.59 2.77
N THR A 33 10.52 -24.17 1.77
CA THR A 33 10.46 -22.77 1.30
C THR A 33 9.25 -21.99 1.81
N ASP A 34 8.31 -22.64 2.48
CA ASP A 34 7.13 -22.00 3.07
C ASP A 34 6.93 -22.38 4.53
N ARG A 35 5.90 -21.78 5.16
CA ARG A 35 5.56 -22.03 6.56
C ARG A 35 4.95 -23.40 6.82
N ALA A 36 4.79 -24.26 5.80
CA ALA A 36 4.33 -25.61 6.05
C ALA A 36 5.46 -26.42 6.74
N GLY A 37 5.12 -27.54 7.38
CA GLY A 37 6.13 -28.39 8.02
C GLY A 37 7.06 -29.06 7.00
N LEU A 38 8.26 -29.45 7.44
CA LEU A 38 9.17 -30.30 6.65
C LEU A 38 8.41 -31.55 6.16
N GLY A 39 8.45 -31.81 4.85
CA GLY A 39 7.77 -32.96 4.24
C GLY A 39 6.30 -32.72 3.84
N TYR A 40 5.75 -31.51 4.03
CA TYR A 40 4.38 -31.19 3.60
C TYR A 40 4.23 -31.23 2.07
N LYS A 41 5.27 -30.80 1.33
CA LYS A 41 5.32 -30.90 -0.14
C LYS A 41 5.84 -32.27 -0.60
N ARG A 42 5.13 -33.35 -0.25
CA ARG A 42 5.51 -34.73 -0.65
C ARG A 42 5.37 -35.02 -2.16
N ASN A 43 4.71 -34.16 -2.92
CA ASN A 43 4.26 -34.45 -4.29
C ASN A 43 4.92 -33.58 -5.39
N GLN A 44 6.12 -33.05 -5.18
CA GLN A 44 6.86 -32.44 -6.28
C GLN A 44 7.57 -33.55 -7.07
N LYS A 45 7.28 -33.66 -8.37
CA LYS A 45 7.97 -34.59 -9.28
C LYS A 45 9.49 -34.32 -9.24
N LEU A 46 10.27 -35.39 -9.30
CA LEU A 46 11.72 -35.29 -9.53
C LEU A 46 11.96 -34.89 -10.98
N ILE A 47 13.07 -34.18 -11.27
CA ILE A 47 13.44 -33.76 -12.62
C ILE A 47 13.40 -34.93 -13.62
N ARG A 48 13.85 -36.12 -13.20
CA ARG A 48 13.84 -37.34 -14.04
C ARG A 48 12.43 -37.81 -14.45
N ASP A 49 11.41 -37.46 -13.67
CA ASP A 49 10.02 -37.89 -13.85
C ASP A 49 9.17 -36.80 -14.53
N MET A 50 9.79 -35.69 -14.92
CA MET A 50 9.14 -34.55 -15.56
C MET A 50 9.09 -34.72 -17.08
N SER A 51 7.98 -34.29 -17.68
CA SER A 51 7.89 -34.14 -19.14
C SER A 51 8.84 -33.05 -19.64
N HIS A 52 9.18 -33.07 -20.93
CA HIS A 52 9.98 -32.02 -21.56
C HIS A 52 9.41 -30.60 -21.36
N GLN A 53 8.08 -30.46 -21.35
CA GLN A 53 7.42 -29.17 -21.12
C GLN A 53 7.59 -28.70 -19.68
N GLU A 54 7.41 -29.58 -18.70
CA GLU A 54 7.59 -29.28 -17.28
C GLU A 54 9.05 -28.93 -16.98
N HIS A 55 10.00 -29.68 -17.55
CA HIS A 55 11.44 -29.43 -17.40
C HIS A 55 11.82 -28.05 -17.95
N ARG A 56 11.40 -27.74 -19.19
CA ARG A 56 11.65 -26.43 -19.81
C ARG A 56 11.03 -25.29 -19.01
N LYS A 57 9.84 -25.49 -18.43
CA LYS A 57 9.19 -24.50 -17.56
C LYS A 57 10.00 -24.22 -16.29
N CYS A 58 10.51 -25.26 -15.62
CA CYS A 58 11.34 -25.09 -14.43
C CYS A 58 12.68 -24.44 -14.75
N LEU A 59 13.31 -24.83 -15.85
CA LEU A 59 14.56 -24.23 -16.30
C LEU A 59 14.38 -22.74 -16.66
N THR A 60 13.29 -22.40 -17.35
CA THR A 60 12.96 -21.00 -17.67
C THR A 60 12.65 -20.20 -16.40
N GLY A 61 12.00 -20.81 -15.41
CA GLY A 61 11.78 -20.21 -14.09
C GLY A 61 13.11 -19.91 -13.40
N LEU A 62 14.00 -20.89 -13.30
CA LEU A 62 15.32 -20.73 -12.69
C LEU A 62 16.15 -19.64 -13.37
N VAL A 63 16.14 -19.57 -14.70
CA VAL A 63 16.84 -18.50 -15.42
C VAL A 63 16.29 -17.14 -15.02
N LYS A 64 14.96 -16.98 -14.95
CA LYS A 64 14.34 -15.74 -14.50
C LYS A 64 14.73 -15.40 -13.07
N ASP A 65 14.70 -16.38 -12.16
CA ASP A 65 15.04 -16.16 -10.75
C ASP A 65 16.49 -15.68 -10.60
N VAL A 66 17.44 -16.31 -11.31
CA VAL A 66 18.85 -15.88 -11.27
C VAL A 66 19.04 -14.50 -11.90
N ASP A 67 18.39 -14.22 -13.03
CA ASP A 67 18.46 -12.90 -13.67
C ASP A 67 17.85 -11.82 -12.78
N GLU A 68 16.77 -12.12 -12.06
CA GLU A 68 16.14 -11.24 -11.06
C GLU A 68 17.09 -10.99 -9.87
N GLU A 69 17.76 -12.02 -9.34
CA GLU A 69 18.75 -11.89 -8.27
C GLU A 69 19.93 -11.00 -8.69
N ASP A 70 20.51 -11.23 -9.88
CA ASP A 70 21.61 -10.42 -10.42
C ASP A 70 21.18 -8.95 -10.59
N MET A 71 19.96 -8.71 -11.08
CA MET A 71 19.39 -7.36 -11.18
C MET A 71 19.21 -6.73 -9.80
N LEU A 72 18.72 -7.46 -8.80
CA LEU A 72 18.55 -6.96 -7.44
C LEU A 72 19.88 -6.57 -6.79
N VAL A 73 20.92 -7.41 -6.96
CA VAL A 73 22.28 -7.12 -6.47
C VAL A 73 22.81 -5.83 -7.10
N TYR A 74 22.66 -5.69 -8.43
CA TYR A 74 23.06 -4.48 -9.13
C TYR A 74 22.31 -3.23 -8.63
N LEU A 75 20.98 -3.34 -8.49
CA LEU A 75 20.14 -2.24 -8.02
C LEU A 75 20.46 -1.85 -6.57
N TYR A 76 20.78 -2.81 -5.70
CA TYR A 76 21.20 -2.52 -4.32
C TYR A 76 22.47 -1.68 -4.27
N GLY A 77 23.38 -1.87 -5.23
CA GLY A 77 24.58 -1.02 -5.41
C GLY A 77 24.27 0.40 -5.89
N CYS A 78 23.09 0.66 -6.46
CA CYS A 78 22.72 1.97 -6.99
C CYS A 78 22.23 2.91 -5.87
N ALA A 79 23.08 3.86 -5.49
CA ALA A 79 22.81 4.80 -4.38
C ALA A 79 21.53 5.64 -4.50
N LYS A 80 20.99 5.85 -5.72
CA LYS A 80 19.72 6.56 -5.93
C LYS A 80 18.62 5.64 -6.47
N GLN A 81 18.87 5.01 -7.61
CA GLN A 81 17.88 4.25 -8.38
C GLN A 81 17.40 2.99 -7.67
N GLY A 82 18.16 2.47 -6.70
CA GLY A 82 17.82 1.30 -5.90
C GLY A 82 17.19 1.60 -4.55
N GLN A 83 17.01 2.87 -4.16
CA GLN A 83 16.51 3.20 -2.82
C GLN A 83 15.10 2.66 -2.54
N TRP A 84 14.30 2.43 -3.60
CA TRP A 84 12.97 1.84 -3.48
C TRP A 84 12.98 0.40 -2.94
N LEU A 85 14.10 -0.33 -3.06
CA LEU A 85 14.25 -1.66 -2.47
C LEU A 85 14.15 -1.66 -0.95
N LYS A 86 14.36 -0.50 -0.30
CA LYS A 86 14.30 -0.34 1.16
C LYS A 86 12.90 -0.03 1.68
N TRP A 87 11.90 0.15 0.81
CA TRP A 87 10.55 0.52 1.20
C TRP A 87 9.74 -0.70 1.68
N GLU A 88 10.23 -1.41 2.70
CA GLU A 88 9.66 -2.69 3.17
C GLU A 88 8.20 -2.57 3.65
N SER A 89 7.79 -1.39 4.12
CA SER A 89 6.43 -1.14 4.61
C SER A 89 5.45 -0.76 3.49
N ALA A 90 5.94 -0.49 2.29
CA ALA A 90 5.12 -0.13 1.13
C ALA A 90 4.51 -1.39 0.50
N MET A 91 3.22 -1.35 0.20
CA MET A 91 2.57 -2.39 -0.56
C MET A 91 3.04 -2.37 -2.02
N GLN A 92 3.14 -3.55 -2.62
CA GLN A 92 3.46 -3.68 -4.03
C GLN A 92 2.42 -2.98 -4.91
N VAL A 93 2.90 -2.31 -5.95
CA VAL A 93 2.05 -1.73 -6.98
C VAL A 93 1.58 -2.83 -7.90
N ASP A 94 0.29 -2.86 -8.16
CA ASP A 94 -0.30 -3.78 -9.13
C ASP A 94 0.03 -3.30 -10.55
N THR A 95 0.95 -4.01 -11.19
CA THR A 95 1.43 -3.78 -12.55
C THR A 95 0.67 -4.64 -13.58
N SER A 96 -0.54 -5.12 -13.26
CA SER A 96 -1.35 -5.86 -14.22
C SER A 96 -1.62 -5.03 -15.48
N TRP A 97 -1.62 -5.70 -16.64
CA TRP A 97 -1.88 -5.07 -17.94
C TRP A 97 -3.16 -4.23 -17.95
N LYS A 98 -4.19 -4.68 -17.24
CA LYS A 98 -5.45 -3.93 -17.11
C LYS A 98 -5.23 -2.56 -16.46
N LYS A 99 -4.41 -2.47 -15.40
CA LYS A 99 -4.11 -1.18 -14.78
C LYS A 99 -3.22 -0.31 -15.67
N LEU A 100 -2.18 -0.90 -16.25
CA LEU A 100 -1.25 -0.18 -17.12
C LEU A 100 -1.94 0.41 -18.37
N LEU A 101 -2.88 -0.32 -18.97
CA LEU A 101 -3.53 0.11 -20.21
C LEU A 101 -4.75 1.02 -19.98
N TYR A 102 -5.55 0.77 -18.93
CA TYR A 102 -6.85 1.43 -18.78
C TYR A 102 -6.94 2.43 -17.64
N ILE A 103 -5.99 2.42 -16.71
CA ILE A 103 -6.05 3.30 -15.53
C ILE A 103 -5.00 4.40 -15.61
N TRP A 104 -3.83 4.13 -16.18
CA TRP A 104 -2.74 5.10 -16.23
C TRP A 104 -2.58 5.70 -17.63
N THR A 105 -2.46 7.02 -17.69
CA THR A 105 -2.01 7.67 -18.93
C THR A 105 -0.51 7.43 -19.11
N PRO A 106 0.02 7.47 -20.34
CA PRO A 106 1.45 7.32 -20.60
C PRO A 106 2.31 8.27 -19.77
N GLU A 107 1.85 9.50 -19.56
CA GLU A 107 2.56 10.53 -18.79
C GLU A 107 2.55 10.22 -17.29
N LEU A 108 1.42 9.72 -16.75
CA LEU A 108 1.33 9.32 -15.35
C LEU A 108 2.20 8.10 -15.07
N LEU A 109 2.19 7.10 -15.96
CA LEU A 109 3.07 5.93 -15.88
C LEU A 109 4.54 6.35 -15.94
N SER A 110 4.90 7.21 -16.89
CA SER A 110 6.25 7.77 -17.00
C SER A 110 6.65 8.53 -15.73
N PHE A 111 5.77 9.36 -15.18
CA PHE A 111 6.00 10.04 -13.92
C PHE A 111 6.24 9.05 -12.78
N HIS A 112 5.41 8.02 -12.66
CA HIS A 112 5.49 7.04 -11.58
C HIS A 112 6.81 6.25 -11.61
N ILE A 113 7.17 5.68 -12.77
CA ILE A 113 8.43 4.94 -12.94
C ILE A 113 9.63 5.85 -12.65
N ASN A 114 9.67 7.04 -13.25
CA ASN A 114 10.78 7.97 -13.04
C ASN A 114 10.83 8.50 -11.61
N ALA A 115 9.68 8.63 -10.94
CA ALA A 115 9.61 9.00 -9.53
C ALA A 115 10.25 7.91 -8.67
N ILE A 116 9.93 6.62 -8.89
CA ILE A 116 10.49 5.49 -8.12
C ILE A 116 12.02 5.50 -8.17
N HIS A 117 12.60 5.68 -9.36
CA HIS A 117 14.05 5.61 -9.57
C HIS A 117 14.80 6.95 -9.39
N ASP A 118 14.15 8.00 -8.88
CA ASP A 118 14.72 9.36 -8.81
C ASP A 118 15.31 9.84 -10.15
N GLN A 119 14.61 9.52 -11.26
CA GLN A 119 14.96 9.91 -12.63
C GLN A 119 14.12 11.06 -13.18
N LEU A 120 13.27 11.66 -12.34
CA LEU A 120 12.56 12.87 -12.74
C LEU A 120 13.52 14.05 -12.89
N PRO A 121 13.27 14.98 -13.84
CA PRO A 121 14.07 16.19 -14.04
C PRO A 121 13.80 17.22 -12.93
N SER A 122 14.09 16.84 -11.69
CA SER A 122 14.09 17.75 -10.54
C SER A 122 15.29 18.71 -10.69
N PRO A 123 15.24 19.95 -10.16
CA PRO A 123 16.39 20.84 -10.26
C PRO A 123 17.68 20.23 -9.70
N ALA A 124 17.59 19.40 -8.65
CA ALA A 124 18.73 18.65 -8.15
C ALA A 124 19.29 17.64 -9.17
N ASN A 125 18.43 16.90 -9.88
CA ASN A 125 18.87 15.94 -10.90
C ASN A 125 19.36 16.65 -12.17
N LEU A 126 18.72 17.75 -12.60
CA LEU A 126 19.18 18.57 -13.72
C LEU A 126 20.58 19.15 -13.47
N LYS A 127 20.86 19.57 -12.23
CA LYS A 127 22.22 19.95 -11.83
C LYS A 127 23.19 18.78 -11.92
N LEU A 128 22.80 17.61 -11.42
CA LEU A 128 23.61 16.40 -11.47
C LEU A 128 23.92 15.97 -12.92
N TRP A 129 22.97 16.14 -13.83
CA TRP A 129 23.12 15.81 -15.26
C TRP A 129 23.82 16.90 -16.07
N GLY A 130 24.32 17.96 -15.43
CA GLY A 130 24.99 19.07 -16.11
C GLY A 130 24.08 19.91 -17.02
N LYS A 131 22.76 19.84 -16.83
CA LYS A 131 21.77 20.62 -17.61
C LYS A 131 21.51 22.01 -17.01
N THR A 132 21.75 22.19 -15.72
CA THR A 132 21.65 23.47 -15.03
C THR A 132 22.81 23.66 -14.05
N ASN A 133 23.22 24.92 -13.81
CA ASN A 133 24.26 25.21 -12.82
C ASN A 133 23.72 25.19 -11.37
N LEU A 134 22.41 25.45 -11.23
CA LEU A 134 21.72 25.59 -9.94
C LEU A 134 20.64 24.51 -9.79
N GLY A 135 20.50 24.00 -8.58
CA GLY A 135 19.48 23.04 -8.18
C GLY A 135 18.35 23.67 -7.37
N LEU A 136 18.03 24.93 -7.66
CA LEU A 136 17.11 25.75 -6.86
C LEU A 136 15.65 25.38 -7.09
N CYS A 137 14.85 25.44 -6.02
CA CYS A 137 13.40 25.43 -6.14
C CYS A 137 12.91 26.78 -6.70
N GLN A 138 12.05 26.76 -7.71
CA GLN A 138 11.50 27.98 -8.30
C GLN A 138 10.42 28.65 -7.43
N LEU A 139 9.92 27.96 -6.41
CA LEU A 139 8.86 28.46 -5.52
C LEU A 139 9.42 29.06 -4.23
N CYS A 140 10.29 28.32 -3.53
CA CYS A 140 10.83 28.73 -2.23
C CYS A 140 12.35 29.00 -2.23
N HIS A 141 13.01 28.90 -3.39
CA HIS A 141 14.45 29.15 -3.55
C HIS A 141 15.40 28.23 -2.75
N HIS A 142 14.91 27.08 -2.27
CA HIS A 142 15.75 26.07 -1.63
C HIS A 142 16.84 25.53 -2.57
N ARG A 143 18.10 25.49 -2.12
CA ARG A 143 19.31 25.19 -2.93
C ARG A 143 19.41 23.75 -3.46
N HIS A 144 18.78 22.80 -2.78
CA HIS A 144 18.75 21.38 -3.15
C HIS A 144 17.32 20.92 -3.37
N CYS A 145 16.73 21.28 -4.50
CA CYS A 145 15.36 20.94 -4.84
C CYS A 145 15.28 19.52 -5.46
N THR A 146 15.24 18.53 -4.58
CA THR A 146 15.02 17.11 -4.92
C THR A 146 13.54 16.84 -5.21
N LEU A 147 13.22 15.63 -5.68
CA LEU A 147 11.83 15.18 -5.77
C LEU A 147 11.13 15.21 -4.40
N PHE A 148 11.83 14.78 -3.33
CA PHE A 148 11.35 14.88 -1.95
C PHE A 148 10.94 16.32 -1.61
N HIS A 149 11.80 17.29 -1.94
CA HIS A 149 11.51 18.69 -1.70
C HIS A 149 10.23 19.13 -2.41
N ILE A 150 10.07 18.80 -3.69
CA ILE A 150 8.88 19.19 -4.47
C ILE A 150 7.61 18.57 -3.88
N LEU A 151 7.62 17.26 -3.59
CA LEU A 151 6.42 16.54 -3.20
C LEU A 151 6.05 16.66 -1.72
N ASN A 152 6.99 16.98 -0.83
CA ASN A 152 6.74 16.99 0.62
C ASN A 152 7.48 18.07 1.41
N GLY A 153 8.58 18.63 0.90
CA GLY A 153 9.49 19.49 1.66
C GLY A 153 9.46 20.97 1.32
N CYS A 154 8.66 21.41 0.34
CA CYS A 154 8.66 22.78 -0.13
C CYS A 154 7.79 23.65 0.78
N SER A 155 8.39 24.65 1.42
CA SER A 155 7.69 25.57 2.33
C SER A 155 6.58 26.35 1.62
N TYR A 156 6.80 26.78 0.38
CA TYR A 156 5.78 27.45 -0.43
C TYR A 156 4.62 26.50 -0.73
N SER A 157 4.89 25.25 -1.11
CA SER A 157 3.84 24.27 -1.42
C SER A 157 3.01 23.89 -0.19
N LEU A 158 3.65 23.89 0.99
CA LEU A 158 2.97 23.73 2.27
C LEU A 158 2.04 24.93 2.55
N GLN A 159 2.56 26.16 2.48
CA GLN A 159 1.79 27.39 2.78
C GLN A 159 0.68 27.66 1.75
N SER A 160 0.86 27.26 0.49
CA SER A 160 -0.15 27.40 -0.56
C SER A 160 -1.19 26.27 -0.56
N GLY A 161 -1.20 25.39 0.45
CA GLY A 161 -2.22 24.34 0.62
C GLY A 161 -2.13 23.19 -0.39
N ARG A 162 -1.03 23.03 -1.13
CA ARG A 162 -0.91 21.95 -2.14
C ARG A 162 -0.88 20.57 -1.50
N TYR A 163 -0.20 20.46 -0.36
CA TYR A 163 -0.10 19.21 0.39
C TYR A 163 -1.42 18.88 1.10
N ASN A 164 -2.12 19.89 1.62
CA ASN A 164 -3.46 19.73 2.18
C ASN A 164 -4.44 19.28 1.10
N TRP A 165 -4.41 19.90 -0.09
CA TRP A 165 -5.20 19.44 -1.23
C TRP A 165 -4.93 17.97 -1.58
N ARG A 166 -3.66 17.53 -1.68
CA ARG A 166 -3.36 16.10 -1.92
C ARG A 166 -3.92 15.21 -0.81
N HIS A 167 -3.70 15.60 0.44
CA HIS A 167 -4.19 14.85 1.60
C HIS A 167 -5.71 14.71 1.56
N ASP A 168 -6.45 15.80 1.34
CA ASP A 168 -7.92 15.81 1.22
C ASP A 168 -8.41 14.90 0.08
N GLN A 169 -7.75 14.92 -1.09
CA GLN A 169 -8.12 14.01 -2.20
C GLN A 169 -7.95 12.54 -1.78
N THR A 170 -6.85 12.20 -1.11
CA THR A 170 -6.61 10.84 -0.60
C THR A 170 -7.61 10.48 0.50
N LEU A 171 -7.93 11.42 1.38
CA LEU A 171 -8.90 11.23 2.47
C LEU A 171 -10.30 10.95 1.93
N ARG A 172 -10.76 11.73 0.95
CA ARG A 172 -12.04 11.52 0.24
C ARG A 172 -12.11 10.15 -0.43
N ALA A 173 -11.02 9.70 -1.05
CA ALA A 173 -10.97 8.38 -1.68
C ALA A 173 -11.17 7.24 -0.66
N ILE A 174 -10.55 7.35 0.52
CA ILE A 174 -10.71 6.38 1.61
C ILE A 174 -12.12 6.47 2.21
N ALA A 175 -12.59 7.67 2.49
CA ALA A 175 -13.91 7.93 3.06
C ALA A 175 -15.05 7.44 2.15
N SER A 176 -14.96 7.71 0.85
CA SER A 176 -15.91 7.21 -0.15
C SER A 176 -15.92 5.68 -0.21
N GLY A 177 -14.75 5.05 -0.08
CA GLY A 177 -14.63 3.60 0.01
C GLY A 177 -15.23 3.01 1.29
N LEU A 178 -15.16 3.73 2.42
CA LEU A 178 -15.67 3.29 3.72
C LEU A 178 -17.18 3.50 3.90
N ALA A 179 -17.72 4.60 3.38
CA ALA A 179 -19.11 5.01 3.63
C ALA A 179 -20.16 3.92 3.36
N PRO A 180 -20.11 3.14 2.25
CA PRO A 180 -21.09 2.08 2.00
C PRO A 180 -21.13 1.02 3.11
N TYR A 181 -19.98 0.70 3.71
CA TYR A 181 -19.89 -0.32 4.76
C TYR A 181 -20.42 0.16 6.11
N ILE A 182 -20.27 1.46 6.39
CA ILE A 182 -20.84 2.07 7.59
C ILE A 182 -22.36 2.12 7.46
N ILE A 183 -22.87 2.49 6.28
CA ILE A 183 -24.31 2.47 5.97
C ILE A 183 -24.86 1.05 6.11
N GLU A 184 -24.19 0.06 5.53
CA GLU A 184 -24.58 -1.36 5.64
C GLU A 184 -24.58 -1.84 7.10
N ALA A 185 -23.58 -1.45 7.90
CA ALA A 185 -23.51 -1.79 9.32
C ALA A 185 -24.70 -1.22 10.12
N ASN A 186 -25.15 -0.01 9.78
CA ASN A 186 -26.31 0.61 10.42
C ASN A 186 -27.66 -0.01 10.01
N GLN A 187 -27.73 -0.63 8.83
CA GLN A 187 -28.93 -1.33 8.36
C GLN A 187 -29.10 -2.71 9.01
N LYS A 188 -28.00 -3.33 9.45
CA LYS A 188 -28.05 -4.63 10.12
C LYS A 188 -28.57 -4.46 11.54
N ARG A 189 -29.51 -5.33 11.95
CA ARG A 189 -29.94 -5.40 13.35
C ARG A 189 -28.75 -5.83 14.19
N PHE A 190 -28.36 -4.98 15.14
CA PHE A 190 -27.40 -5.35 16.16
C PHE A 190 -28.04 -6.41 17.06
N ASN A 191 -27.66 -7.67 16.85
CA ASN A 191 -27.98 -8.74 17.79
C ASN A 191 -26.83 -8.81 18.80
N THR A 192 -27.07 -8.34 20.03
CA THR A 192 -26.15 -8.47 21.18
C THR A 192 -25.85 -9.94 21.56
N SER A 193 -26.40 -10.90 20.80
CA SER A 193 -26.46 -12.33 21.09
C SER A 193 -25.90 -13.19 19.97
N GLU A 194 -24.89 -12.73 19.23
CA GLU A 194 -23.96 -13.69 18.61
C GLU A 194 -23.07 -14.23 19.72
N THR A 195 -23.57 -15.26 20.42
CA THR A 195 -22.74 -16.22 21.13
C THR A 195 -21.62 -16.62 20.18
N LEU A 196 -20.36 -16.45 20.63
CA LEU A 196 -19.17 -16.94 19.96
C LEU A 196 -19.46 -18.32 19.36
N ASP A 197 -19.48 -18.40 18.03
CA ASP A 197 -19.74 -19.64 17.31
C ASP A 197 -18.48 -20.51 17.45
N PHE A 198 -18.36 -21.19 18.59
CA PHE A 198 -17.30 -22.16 18.89
C PHE A 198 -17.58 -23.45 18.11
N THR A 199 -17.52 -23.40 16.78
CA THR A 199 -17.79 -24.59 15.96
C THR A 199 -16.72 -24.80 14.90
N SER A 200 -15.64 -25.46 15.31
CA SER A 200 -15.09 -26.63 14.59
C SER A 200 -13.86 -27.14 15.33
N THR A 201 -14.10 -27.89 16.40
CA THR A 201 -13.06 -28.72 17.01
C THR A 201 -12.73 -29.86 16.04
N ILE A 202 -11.60 -29.77 15.34
CA ILE A 202 -11.07 -30.93 14.60
C ILE A 202 -10.56 -31.93 15.64
N ALA A 203 -11.23 -33.08 15.76
CA ALA A 203 -10.79 -34.17 16.61
C ALA A 203 -9.63 -34.92 15.94
N PHE A 204 -8.46 -34.98 16.59
CA PHE A 204 -7.33 -35.80 16.13
C PHE A 204 -7.43 -37.21 16.71
N ARG A 205 -7.18 -38.23 15.88
CA ARG A 205 -7.07 -39.63 16.33
C ARG A 205 -5.78 -39.82 17.13
N THR A 206 -5.86 -40.58 18.22
CA THR A 206 -4.67 -41.08 18.91
C THR A 206 -3.96 -42.14 18.05
N ALA A 207 -2.66 -42.33 18.26
CA ALA A 207 -1.80 -43.20 17.43
C ALA A 207 -2.21 -44.69 17.46
N ASP A 208 -2.95 -45.07 18.50
CA ASP A 208 -3.51 -46.38 18.80
C ASP A 208 -4.94 -46.58 18.25
N GLY A 209 -5.56 -45.56 17.64
CA GLY A 209 -6.75 -45.70 16.80
C GLY A 209 -8.09 -45.94 17.53
N THR A 210 -8.10 -46.01 18.85
CA THR A 210 -9.27 -46.45 19.64
C THR A 210 -10.04 -45.33 20.34
N THR A 211 -9.48 -44.12 20.49
CA THR A 211 -10.19 -43.00 21.15
C THR A 211 -9.99 -41.64 20.45
N TYR A 212 -11.01 -40.79 20.52
CA TYR A 212 -10.92 -39.36 20.19
C TYR A 212 -10.79 -38.58 21.50
N ARG A 213 -9.70 -37.85 21.71
CA ARG A 213 -9.64 -36.84 22.79
C ARG A 213 -10.20 -35.53 22.25
N ASN A 214 -11.13 -34.91 22.97
CA ASN A 214 -11.45 -33.50 22.75
C ASN A 214 -10.17 -32.69 23.04
N PRO A 215 -9.58 -31.98 22.07
CA PRO A 215 -8.46 -31.10 22.35
C PRO A 215 -8.92 -30.01 23.32
N VAL A 216 -8.02 -29.62 24.23
CA VAL A 216 -8.17 -28.39 25.01
C VAL A 216 -8.51 -27.28 24.02
N LEU A 217 -9.59 -26.54 24.29
CA LEU A 217 -10.01 -25.39 23.49
C LEU A 217 -8.76 -24.57 23.14
N PRO A 218 -8.40 -24.43 21.85
CA PRO A 218 -7.41 -23.44 21.48
C PRO A 218 -7.91 -22.12 22.06
N LEU A 219 -7.05 -21.39 22.79
CA LEU A 219 -7.36 -19.99 23.13
C LEU A 219 -7.92 -19.34 21.86
N PRO A 220 -9.03 -18.59 21.94
CA PRO A 220 -9.69 -18.04 20.77
C PRO A 220 -8.61 -17.37 19.92
N LYS A 221 -8.44 -17.84 18.67
CA LYS A 221 -7.76 -17.05 17.66
C LYS A 221 -8.48 -15.71 17.73
N THR A 222 -7.80 -14.66 18.16
CA THR A 222 -8.37 -13.31 18.19
C THR A 222 -8.95 -13.08 16.81
N GLU A 223 -10.29 -13.17 16.72
CA GLU A 223 -11.01 -12.88 15.50
C GLU A 223 -10.49 -11.54 14.98
N PRO A 224 -10.27 -11.37 13.66
CA PRO A 224 -10.00 -10.06 13.12
C PRO A 224 -11.13 -9.16 13.62
N THR A 225 -10.79 -8.23 14.52
CA THR A 225 -11.76 -7.38 15.20
C THR A 225 -12.66 -6.80 14.13
N ASN A 226 -13.93 -7.14 14.09
CA ASN A 226 -14.86 -6.56 13.14
C ASN A 226 -15.56 -5.41 13.87
N ILE A 227 -14.88 -4.28 13.96
CA ILE A 227 -15.31 -3.17 14.82
C ILE A 227 -16.73 -2.72 14.43
N LEU A 228 -17.05 -2.64 13.13
CA LEU A 228 -18.36 -2.20 12.66
C LEU A 228 -19.51 -3.14 13.05
N LYS A 229 -19.24 -4.41 13.38
CA LYS A 229 -20.28 -5.31 13.93
C LYS A 229 -20.67 -4.97 15.37
N LYS A 230 -19.86 -4.17 16.10
CA LYS A 230 -20.10 -3.87 17.52
C LYS A 230 -21.26 -2.91 17.78
N ALA A 231 -21.81 -2.28 16.73
CA ALA A 231 -22.94 -1.38 16.84
C ALA A 231 -23.71 -1.27 15.51
N SER A 232 -24.85 -0.59 15.53
CA SER A 232 -25.65 -0.29 14.33
C SER A 232 -26.10 1.18 14.26
N ASP A 233 -25.50 2.05 15.06
CA ASP A 233 -25.77 3.49 15.14
C ASP A 233 -24.49 4.30 14.88
N TRP A 234 -23.64 3.82 13.98
CA TRP A 234 -22.39 4.48 13.63
C TRP A 234 -22.63 5.84 12.98
N ILE A 235 -22.02 6.87 13.56
CA ILE A 235 -21.92 8.22 13.00
C ILE A 235 -20.54 8.34 12.36
N PHE A 236 -20.51 8.80 11.11
CA PHE A 236 -19.29 8.94 10.33
C PHE A 236 -18.97 10.42 10.08
N LEU A 237 -17.81 10.86 10.57
CA LEU A 237 -17.30 12.22 10.43
C LEU A 237 -15.96 12.20 9.69
N MET A 238 -15.78 13.15 8.76
CA MET A 238 -14.55 13.35 8.00
C MET A 238 -14.16 14.84 8.07
N ASP A 239 -12.99 15.11 8.63
CA ASP A 239 -12.43 16.45 8.80
C ASP A 239 -11.59 16.81 7.55
N GLU A 240 -11.94 17.91 6.90
CA GLU A 240 -11.22 18.42 5.73
C GLU A 240 -10.87 19.89 5.92
N GLU A 241 -9.93 20.43 5.13
CA GLU A 241 -9.49 21.81 5.24
C GLU A 241 -10.66 22.81 5.18
N HIS A 242 -11.58 22.61 4.23
CA HIS A 242 -12.76 23.45 4.01
C HIS A 242 -14.01 23.01 4.78
N LYS A 243 -13.94 21.89 5.49
CA LYS A 243 -15.06 21.32 6.26
C LYS A 243 -14.54 20.81 7.60
N GLN A 244 -14.17 21.77 8.43
CA GLN A 244 -13.63 21.52 9.75
C GLN A 244 -14.71 20.94 10.67
N ILE A 245 -14.42 19.79 11.27
CA ILE A 245 -15.28 19.10 12.21
C ILE A 245 -14.71 19.24 13.61
N VAL A 246 -15.61 19.55 14.55
CA VAL A 246 -15.30 19.51 15.98
C VAL A 246 -15.40 18.06 16.45
N PHE A 247 -14.37 17.58 17.16
CA PHE A 247 -14.41 16.24 17.75
C PHE A 247 -15.61 16.13 18.70
N PRO A 248 -16.42 15.04 18.66
CA PRO A 248 -17.66 14.96 19.42
C PRO A 248 -17.45 15.19 20.92
N PRO A 249 -17.99 16.28 21.52
CA PRO A 249 -17.77 16.60 22.93
C PRO A 249 -18.30 15.54 23.90
N GLU A 250 -19.31 14.79 23.47
CA GLU A 250 -19.87 13.65 24.19
C GLU A 250 -18.90 12.47 24.36
N ILE A 251 -17.85 12.40 23.53
CA ILE A 251 -16.76 11.45 23.70
C ILE A 251 -15.74 12.07 24.65
N THR A 252 -15.14 13.19 24.25
CA THR A 252 -14.28 14.01 25.09
C THR A 252 -14.15 15.42 24.50
N GLU A 253 -13.88 16.40 25.36
CA GLU A 253 -13.62 17.77 24.95
C GLU A 253 -12.16 17.90 24.53
N THR A 254 -11.91 18.18 23.25
CA THR A 254 -10.56 18.34 22.72
C THR A 254 -10.51 19.30 21.54
N ALA A 255 -9.37 19.98 21.39
CA ALA A 255 -9.04 20.76 20.20
C ALA A 255 -8.41 19.90 19.09
N LYS A 256 -8.09 18.62 19.36
CA LYS A 256 -7.54 17.71 18.36
C LYS A 256 -8.61 17.40 17.31
N ARG A 257 -8.18 17.34 16.03
CA ARG A 257 -9.04 17.11 14.86
C ARG A 257 -8.48 15.95 14.04
N PRO A 258 -8.90 14.71 14.34
CA PRO A 258 -8.55 13.57 13.51
C PRO A 258 -9.26 13.62 12.16
N ASP A 259 -8.60 13.11 11.12
CA ASP A 259 -9.12 13.15 9.74
C ASP A 259 -10.45 12.39 9.58
N ILE A 260 -10.60 11.24 10.25
CA ILE A 260 -11.88 10.50 10.29
C ILE A 260 -12.19 10.11 11.73
N THR A 261 -13.44 10.32 12.13
CA THR A 261 -14.01 9.82 13.38
C THR A 261 -15.28 9.03 13.11
N ILE A 262 -15.32 7.75 13.49
CA ILE A 262 -16.51 6.88 13.38
C ILE A 262 -16.90 6.47 14.80
N PHE A 263 -18.12 6.71 15.26
CA PHE A 263 -18.48 6.39 16.64
C PHE A 263 -19.94 5.96 16.79
N SER A 264 -20.21 5.15 17.82
CA SER A 264 -21.55 4.72 18.23
C SER A 264 -21.81 5.22 19.64
N LYS A 265 -22.91 5.95 19.83
CA LYS A 265 -23.29 6.48 21.14
C LYS A 265 -23.82 5.38 22.04
N LYS A 266 -24.61 4.45 21.48
CA LYS A 266 -25.25 3.36 22.25
C LYS A 266 -24.24 2.42 22.87
N THR A 267 -23.18 2.08 22.13
CA THR A 267 -22.20 1.07 22.56
C THR A 267 -20.89 1.68 23.03
N LYS A 268 -20.78 3.02 23.01
CA LYS A 268 -19.58 3.79 23.36
C LYS A 268 -18.33 3.27 22.65
N ASN A 269 -18.41 3.00 21.35
CA ASN A 269 -17.24 2.67 20.53
C ASN A 269 -16.85 3.90 19.70
N VAL A 270 -15.55 4.21 19.62
CA VAL A 270 -15.01 5.28 18.77
C VAL A 270 -13.80 4.76 18.00
N VAL A 271 -13.80 5.00 16.69
CA VAL A 271 -12.69 4.75 15.78
C VAL A 271 -12.16 6.09 15.30
N ILE A 272 -10.86 6.28 15.46
CA ILE A 272 -10.13 7.48 15.08
C ILE A 272 -9.11 7.06 14.01
N VAL A 273 -9.19 7.66 12.83
CA VAL A 273 -8.23 7.41 11.75
C VAL A 273 -7.52 8.71 11.41
N GLU A 274 -6.18 8.67 11.39
CA GLU A 274 -5.33 9.80 11.02
C GLU A 274 -4.54 9.41 9.76
N LEU A 275 -4.81 10.08 8.66
CA LEU A 275 -4.11 9.93 7.40
C LEU A 275 -2.84 10.80 7.37
N THR A 276 -1.76 10.22 6.90
CA THR A 276 -0.55 10.96 6.53
C THR A 276 -0.11 10.57 5.12
N VAL A 277 0.36 11.56 4.35
CA VAL A 277 0.86 11.34 2.99
C VAL A 277 2.37 11.65 2.91
N PRO A 278 3.26 10.82 3.46
CA PRO A 278 4.70 11.07 3.46
C PRO A 278 5.36 10.63 2.15
N MET A 279 6.67 10.84 2.03
CA MET A 279 7.47 10.07 1.08
C MET A 279 7.67 8.63 1.59
N GLU A 280 7.81 7.67 0.69
CA GLU A 280 7.89 6.24 0.98
C GLU A 280 9.03 5.90 1.94
N GLU A 281 10.16 6.59 1.82
CA GLU A 281 11.31 6.47 2.71
C GLU A 281 10.98 6.77 4.19
N ASN A 282 9.89 7.50 4.44
CA ASN A 282 9.50 8.00 5.76
C ASN A 282 8.23 7.35 6.31
N LEU A 283 7.68 6.30 5.68
CA LEU A 283 6.42 5.67 6.12
C LEU A 283 6.49 5.19 7.58
N ALA A 284 7.53 4.44 7.95
CA ALA A 284 7.70 3.92 9.32
C ALA A 284 7.85 5.04 10.36
N ASN A 285 8.64 6.08 10.04
CA ASN A 285 8.83 7.23 10.91
C ASN A 285 7.55 8.06 11.07
N ALA A 286 6.75 8.20 10.01
CA ALA A 286 5.47 8.88 10.06
C ALA A 286 4.48 8.14 10.98
N TYR A 287 4.39 6.82 10.83
CA TYR A 287 3.57 5.96 11.68
C TYR A 287 3.92 6.12 13.17
N ALA A 288 5.21 6.01 13.52
CA ALA A 288 5.67 6.13 14.90
C ALA A 288 5.33 7.49 15.53
N ARG A 289 5.54 8.59 14.79
CA ARG A 289 5.22 9.94 15.27
C ARG A 289 3.72 10.14 15.51
N LYS A 290 2.87 9.67 14.60
CA LYS A 290 1.41 9.85 14.69
C LYS A 290 0.79 8.99 15.78
N LYS A 291 1.32 7.79 15.99
CA LYS A 291 0.97 6.93 17.13
C LYS A 291 1.11 7.66 18.47
N CYS A 292 2.18 8.43 18.64
CA CYS A 292 2.39 9.22 19.86
C CYS A 292 1.43 10.42 19.98
N LYS A 293 1.11 11.12 18.87
CA LYS A 293 0.31 12.37 18.87
C LYS A 293 -1.09 12.20 19.50
N TYR A 294 -1.73 11.06 19.28
CA TYR A 294 -3.11 10.82 19.73
C TYR A 294 -3.21 9.94 20.96
N GLN A 295 -2.09 9.53 21.56
CA GLN A 295 -2.08 8.64 22.72
C GLN A 295 -2.90 9.22 23.88
N ASP A 296 -2.74 10.51 24.19
CA ASP A 296 -3.52 11.16 25.26
C ASP A 296 -5.02 11.19 24.93
N LEU A 297 -5.37 11.42 23.66
CA LEU A 297 -6.79 11.46 23.25
C LEU A 297 -7.43 10.08 23.42
N VAL A 298 -6.70 9.03 23.09
CA VAL A 298 -7.15 7.65 23.28
C VAL A 298 -7.37 7.37 24.76
N ALA A 299 -6.42 7.74 25.62
CA ALA A 299 -6.53 7.58 27.07
C ALA A 299 -7.72 8.37 27.65
N ASP A 300 -7.94 9.60 27.19
CA ASP A 300 -9.06 10.43 27.62
C ASP A 300 -10.41 9.79 27.25
N CYS A 301 -10.56 9.30 26.02
CA CYS A 301 -11.75 8.58 25.57
C CYS A 301 -11.99 7.32 26.42
N GLU A 302 -10.94 6.51 26.65
CA GLU A 302 -11.01 5.29 27.45
C GLU A 302 -11.37 5.57 28.91
N SER A 303 -10.82 6.63 29.51
CA SER A 303 -11.15 7.06 30.88
C SER A 303 -12.62 7.44 31.06
N ARG A 304 -13.28 7.88 29.98
CA ARG A 304 -14.72 8.21 29.92
C ARG A 304 -15.59 7.01 29.56
N GLY A 305 -15.00 5.82 29.51
CA GLY A 305 -15.69 4.55 29.25
C GLY A 305 -15.96 4.27 27.77
N TRP A 306 -15.21 4.89 26.85
CA TRP A 306 -15.29 4.60 25.42
C TRP A 306 -14.27 3.54 25.00
N SER A 307 -14.72 2.53 24.25
CA SER A 307 -13.82 1.61 23.55
C SER A 307 -13.21 2.32 22.33
N THR A 308 -11.93 2.66 22.42
CA THR A 308 -11.26 3.53 21.44
C THR A 308 -10.32 2.73 20.53
N TYR A 309 -10.45 2.91 19.21
CA TYR A 309 -9.58 2.28 18.21
C TYR A 309 -8.88 3.38 17.41
N TYR A 310 -7.57 3.48 17.53
CA TYR A 310 -6.78 4.47 16.81
C TYR A 310 -5.96 3.85 15.68
N PHE A 311 -6.12 4.39 14.47
CA PHE A 311 -5.44 3.94 13.26
C PHE A 311 -4.68 5.10 12.59
N PRO A 312 -3.37 5.24 12.84
CA PRO A 312 -2.52 6.03 11.96
C PRO A 312 -2.34 5.23 10.65
N ILE A 313 -2.71 5.85 9.53
CA ILE A 313 -2.60 5.26 8.20
C ILE A 313 -1.73 6.14 7.31
N GLU A 314 -0.91 5.48 6.49
CA GLU A 314 0.02 6.19 5.60
C GLU A 314 -0.18 5.76 4.16
N VAL A 315 -0.25 6.76 3.27
CA VAL A 315 -0.22 6.56 1.82
C VAL A 315 0.96 7.33 1.27
N GLY A 316 1.91 6.64 0.64
CA GLY A 316 3.09 7.25 0.06
C GLY A 316 2.74 8.21 -1.07
N SER A 317 3.49 9.31 -1.16
CA SER A 317 3.29 10.37 -2.15
C SER A 317 3.47 9.90 -3.59
N ARG A 318 4.23 8.82 -3.83
CA ARG A 318 4.36 8.17 -5.14
C ARG A 318 3.28 7.10 -5.37
N GLY A 319 2.26 7.01 -4.51
CA GLY A 319 1.13 6.09 -4.68
C GLY A 319 1.35 4.71 -4.09
N PHE A 320 2.21 4.57 -3.08
CA PHE A 320 2.43 3.30 -2.40
C PHE A 320 1.74 3.31 -1.03
N CYS A 321 0.69 2.53 -0.85
CA CYS A 321 0.02 2.42 0.44
C CYS A 321 0.87 1.63 1.46
N ASN A 322 0.89 2.06 2.72
CA ASN A 322 1.43 1.24 3.80
C ASN A 322 0.44 0.13 4.17
N THR A 323 0.94 -0.97 4.72
CA THR A 323 0.14 -2.03 5.34
C THR A 323 -0.83 -1.52 6.42
N SER A 324 -0.58 -0.34 7.01
CA SER A 324 -1.45 0.30 8.01
C SER A 324 -2.87 0.57 7.49
N VAL A 325 -3.03 0.99 6.22
CA VAL A 325 -4.34 1.17 5.57
C VAL A 325 -5.12 -0.15 5.58
N ASN A 326 -4.48 -1.22 5.10
CA ASN A 326 -5.09 -2.55 5.04
C ASN A 326 -5.43 -3.12 6.42
N LYS A 327 -4.59 -2.85 7.43
CA LYS A 327 -4.84 -3.22 8.83
C LYS A 327 -6.04 -2.48 9.41
N CYS A 328 -6.16 -1.18 9.15
CA CYS A 328 -7.33 -0.38 9.54
C CYS A 328 -8.61 -0.94 8.90
N LEU A 329 -8.62 -1.12 7.58
CA LEU A 329 -9.79 -1.66 6.87
C LEU A 329 -10.13 -3.09 7.31
N ALA A 330 -9.13 -3.92 7.60
CA ALA A 330 -9.37 -5.26 8.15
C ALA A 330 -10.03 -5.21 9.53
N SER A 331 -9.58 -4.30 10.39
CA SER A 331 -10.14 -4.09 11.73
C SER A 331 -11.53 -3.45 11.70
N LEU A 332 -11.89 -2.77 10.61
CA LEU A 332 -13.27 -2.33 10.37
C LEU A 332 -14.16 -3.44 9.83
N GLY A 333 -13.62 -4.63 9.54
CA GLY A 333 -14.38 -5.76 9.00
C GLY A 333 -14.58 -5.73 7.48
N ILE A 334 -13.81 -4.92 6.76
CA ILE A 334 -13.94 -4.80 5.31
C ILE A 334 -13.42 -6.07 4.60
N PRO A 335 -14.17 -6.65 3.63
CA PRO A 335 -13.76 -7.85 2.91
C PRO A 335 -12.47 -7.65 2.10
N LYS A 336 -11.65 -8.70 1.98
CA LYS A 336 -10.31 -8.66 1.31
C LYS A 336 -10.31 -7.97 -0.06
N GLY A 337 -11.21 -8.37 -0.97
CA GLY A 337 -11.25 -7.79 -2.32
C GLY A 337 -11.58 -6.29 -2.33
N LYS A 338 -12.38 -5.85 -1.37
CA LYS A 338 -12.82 -4.46 -1.24
C LYS A 338 -11.76 -3.60 -0.54
N LYS A 339 -11.03 -4.16 0.42
CA LYS A 339 -9.83 -3.51 1.01
C LYS A 339 -8.80 -3.17 -0.06
N ASN A 340 -8.51 -4.12 -0.94
CA ASN A 340 -7.60 -3.90 -2.05
C ASN A 340 -8.10 -2.78 -2.98
N ALA A 341 -9.40 -2.78 -3.32
CA ALA A 341 -9.98 -1.73 -4.17
C ALA A 341 -9.92 -0.32 -3.54
N ILE A 342 -10.20 -0.19 -2.24
CA ILE A 342 -10.10 1.09 -1.51
C ILE A 342 -8.64 1.54 -1.47
N THR A 343 -7.73 0.61 -1.14
CA THR A 343 -6.29 0.89 -1.05
C THR A 343 -5.71 1.30 -2.41
N ASP A 344 -6.12 0.62 -3.49
CA ASP A 344 -5.72 0.95 -4.87
C ASP A 344 -6.24 2.31 -5.31
N THR A 345 -7.50 2.63 -4.97
CA THR A 345 -8.08 3.94 -5.28
C THR A 345 -7.34 5.05 -4.55
N ALA A 346 -7.08 4.88 -3.24
CA ALA A 346 -6.32 5.84 -2.44
C ALA A 346 -4.89 6.04 -2.98
N ALA A 347 -4.19 4.96 -3.32
CA ALA A 347 -2.88 4.99 -3.95
C ALA A 347 -2.88 5.78 -5.26
N ASN A 348 -3.82 5.48 -6.16
CA ASN A 348 -3.93 6.13 -7.46
C ASN A 348 -4.25 7.62 -7.35
N ILE A 349 -5.24 7.98 -6.52
CA ILE A 349 -5.59 9.38 -6.28
C ILE A 349 -4.40 10.16 -5.71
N THR A 350 -3.66 9.56 -4.77
CA THR A 350 -2.45 10.16 -4.20
C THR A 350 -1.37 10.37 -5.28
N LEU A 351 -1.14 9.38 -6.13
CA LEU A 351 -0.18 9.46 -7.24
C LEU A 351 -0.56 10.56 -8.23
N ARG A 352 -1.84 10.64 -8.64
CA ARG A 352 -2.36 11.68 -9.54
C ARG A 352 -2.24 13.07 -8.94
N ALA A 353 -2.56 13.22 -7.66
CA ALA A 353 -2.39 14.48 -6.94
C ALA A 353 -0.92 14.90 -6.89
N SER A 354 -0.01 13.97 -6.56
CA SER A 354 1.44 14.24 -6.60
C SER A 354 1.95 14.58 -7.99
N TYR A 355 1.41 13.95 -9.04
CA TYR A 355 1.74 14.29 -10.42
C TYR A 355 1.32 15.72 -10.77
N ILE A 356 0.15 16.17 -10.35
CA ILE A 356 -0.30 17.56 -10.55
C ILE A 356 0.60 18.54 -9.79
N ILE A 357 0.97 18.24 -8.53
CA ILE A 357 1.95 19.03 -7.78
C ILE A 357 3.27 19.12 -8.54
N TRP A 358 3.73 17.99 -9.10
CA TRP A 358 4.93 17.92 -9.91
C TRP A 358 4.84 18.78 -11.18
N LEU A 359 3.72 18.75 -11.90
CA LEU A 359 3.50 19.61 -13.07
C LEU A 359 3.53 21.10 -12.69
N CYS A 360 2.97 21.45 -11.53
CA CYS A 360 2.96 22.82 -11.02
C CYS A 360 4.22 23.22 -10.24
N ARG A 361 5.30 22.41 -10.24
CA ARG A 361 6.52 22.65 -9.43
C ARG A 361 7.22 23.98 -9.69
N ASN A 362 7.01 24.58 -10.86
CA ASN A 362 7.60 25.86 -11.25
C ASN A 362 6.57 27.00 -11.35
N SER A 363 5.29 26.71 -11.12
CA SER A 363 4.21 27.70 -11.18
C SER A 363 3.81 28.10 -9.77
N LYS A 364 3.67 29.40 -9.50
CA LYS A 364 3.08 29.89 -8.24
C LYS A 364 1.58 29.64 -8.16
N ALA A 365 0.91 29.66 -9.31
CA ALA A 365 -0.51 29.34 -9.42
C ALA A 365 -0.77 27.84 -9.20
N PHE A 366 -1.76 27.54 -8.36
CA PHE A 366 -2.22 26.18 -8.12
C PHE A 366 -3.74 26.20 -8.04
N ARG A 367 -4.39 25.62 -9.05
CA ARG A 367 -5.84 25.47 -9.05
C ARG A 367 -6.17 24.13 -8.37
N GLN A 368 -6.90 24.19 -7.26
CA GLN A 368 -7.44 22.98 -6.65
C GLN A 368 -8.47 22.37 -7.62
N MET A 369 -8.26 21.11 -7.97
CA MET A 369 -9.12 20.34 -8.88
C MET A 369 -9.65 19.12 -8.15
N GLU A 370 -10.84 18.66 -8.51
CA GLU A 370 -11.33 17.37 -8.02
C GLU A 370 -10.77 16.23 -8.86
N LEU A 371 -10.29 15.19 -8.17
CA LEU A 371 -9.86 13.96 -8.82
C LEU A 371 -11.00 12.94 -8.74
N HIS A 372 -11.63 12.67 -9.88
CA HIS A 372 -12.64 11.62 -9.96
C HIS A 372 -12.01 10.23 -9.75
N THR A 373 -12.69 9.38 -9.00
CA THR A 373 -12.27 8.02 -8.61
C THR A 373 -12.41 6.98 -9.73
N THR A 374 -12.78 7.40 -10.94
CA THR A 374 -12.93 6.53 -12.12
C THR A 374 -12.24 7.15 -13.34
N PRO A 375 -11.58 6.35 -14.21
CA PRO A 375 -11.28 6.81 -15.55
C PRO A 375 -12.62 7.04 -16.25
N ALA A 376 -12.79 8.22 -16.85
CA ALA A 376 -13.82 8.39 -17.85
C ALA A 376 -13.54 7.34 -18.93
N ILE A 377 -14.30 6.25 -18.92
CA ILE A 377 -14.40 5.39 -20.08
C ILE A 377 -14.97 6.31 -21.14
N CYS A 378 -14.16 6.67 -22.15
CA CYS A 378 -14.65 7.32 -23.34
C CYS A 378 -15.80 6.46 -23.86
N SER A 379 -17.03 6.93 -23.65
CA SER A 379 -18.18 6.42 -24.36
C SER A 379 -17.89 6.63 -25.84
N GLU A 380 -17.87 5.52 -26.58
CA GLU A 380 -17.71 5.50 -28.03
C GLU A 380 -18.65 6.51 -28.69
N GLY A 381 -18.11 7.16 -29.72
CA GLY A 381 -18.74 8.28 -30.41
C GLY A 381 -20.12 7.94 -30.95
N SER A 382 -21.08 8.78 -30.59
CA SER A 382 -22.28 9.02 -31.37
C SER A 382 -22.18 10.42 -31.98
N GLY A 383 -22.28 10.48 -33.32
CA GLY A 383 -22.48 11.73 -34.05
C GLY A 383 -21.32 12.16 -34.94
N MET A 384 -21.06 11.40 -36.01
CA MET A 384 -20.72 12.05 -37.29
C MET A 384 -21.88 12.99 -37.63
N VAL A 385 -21.65 14.30 -37.49
CA VAL A 385 -22.45 15.31 -38.19
C VAL A 385 -21.54 15.87 -39.26
N GLU A 386 -21.71 15.34 -40.46
CA GLU A 386 -21.28 16.03 -41.68
C GLU A 386 -21.86 17.45 -41.64
N ARG A 387 -20.98 18.44 -41.82
CA ARG A 387 -21.39 19.74 -42.34
C ARG A 387 -20.65 19.94 -43.65
N SER A 388 -21.50 20.04 -44.67
CA SER A 388 -21.32 20.52 -46.04
C SER A 388 -20.37 21.68 -46.19
#